data_AF-A0A962XD88-F1
#
_entry.id   AF-A0A962XD88-F1
#
_cell.length_a   1.000
_cell.length_b   1.000
_cell.length_c   1.000
_cell.angle_alpha   90.00
_cell.angle_beta   90.00
_cell.angle_gamma   90.00
#
_symmetry.space_group_name_H-M   'P 1'
#
loop_
_entity.id
_entity.type
_entity.pdbx_description
1 polymer ?
#
loop_
_entity_poly.entity_id
_entity_poly.type
_entity_poly.pdbx_seq_one_letter_code
_entity_poly.pdbx_strand_id
1 'polypeptide(L)'
;VNVILVDFRGFDTLGEITVLAIAAIGIFVLLDGLRLAAPERDADARRWSWDEHPLIMATFSRLLLPLALLVAIFVLLRGHNLPGGGFIAGLITAVALITQYLANGIAWTRPRMGARLHPLIGVGLMIATLTGLASWLFGYPFLTSTFTYLHWPLVGKFEVASAMLFDLGVFLVVVGVTLVILLRLGHLHDINRPQTDNPADEDDI
;
A
#
# COMPACT_ATOMS: atom_id res chain seq x y z
N VAL A 1 -8.63 13.79 31.37
CA VAL A 1 -8.78 14.30 29.98
C VAL A 1 -8.40 13.25 28.92
N ASN A 2 -7.63 12.19 29.24
CA ASN A 2 -7.06 11.29 28.23
C ASN A 2 -7.94 10.14 27.70
N VAL A 3 -9.00 9.72 28.38
CA VAL A 3 -9.89 8.64 27.89
C VAL A 3 -10.68 9.09 26.66
N ILE A 4 -11.14 10.35 26.66
CA ILE A 4 -11.85 10.96 25.51
C ILE A 4 -10.92 11.21 24.31
N LEU A 5 -9.61 11.33 24.50
CA LEU A 5 -8.67 11.59 23.40
C LEU A 5 -8.07 10.32 22.78
N VAL A 6 -7.93 9.24 23.54
CA VAL A 6 -7.41 7.95 23.05
C VAL A 6 -8.52 7.10 22.43
N ASP A 7 -9.67 6.96 23.08
CA ASP A 7 -10.75 6.08 22.59
C ASP A 7 -11.42 6.63 21.32
N PHE A 8 -11.51 7.96 21.18
CA PHE A 8 -12.04 8.58 19.95
C PHE A 8 -11.06 8.47 18.77
N ARG A 9 -9.74 8.47 19.00
CA ARG A 9 -8.76 8.30 17.91
C ARG A 9 -8.86 6.93 17.26
N GLY A 10 -9.15 5.89 18.03
CA GLY A 10 -9.34 4.55 17.47
C GLY A 10 -10.55 4.49 16.54
N PHE A 11 -11.69 5.04 16.96
CA PHE A 11 -12.89 5.13 16.13
C PHE A 11 -12.69 6.01 14.90
N ASP A 12 -12.03 7.17 15.06
CA ASP A 12 -11.70 8.09 13.97
C ASP A 12 -10.81 7.40 12.92
N THR A 13 -9.74 6.73 13.37
CA THR A 13 -8.83 5.99 12.48
C THR A 13 -9.55 4.82 11.78
N LEU A 14 -10.44 4.11 12.48
CA LEU A 14 -11.25 3.05 11.87
C LEU A 14 -12.18 3.62 10.78
N GLY A 15 -12.78 4.78 11.04
CA GLY A 15 -13.57 5.52 10.07
C GLY A 15 -12.76 5.94 8.86
N GLU A 16 -11.60 6.56 9.07
CA GLU A 16 -10.66 6.98 8.02
C GLU A 16 -10.27 5.82 7.09
N ILE A 17 -9.81 4.69 7.64
CA ILE A 17 -9.41 3.54 6.82
C ILE A 17 -10.59 2.91 6.08
N THR A 18 -11.80 2.97 6.67
CA THR A 18 -13.02 2.50 6.01
C THR A 18 -13.39 3.39 4.84
N VAL A 19 -13.32 4.71 5.01
CA VAL A 19 -13.54 5.69 3.92
C VAL A 19 -12.51 5.50 2.81
N LEU A 20 -11.24 5.29 3.16
CA LEU A 20 -10.18 4.99 2.18
C LEU A 20 -10.45 3.70 1.41
N ALA A 21 -10.92 2.64 2.07
CA ALA A 21 -11.28 1.39 1.41
C ALA A 21 -12.45 1.58 0.43
N ILE A 22 -13.50 2.31 0.83
CA ILE A 22 -14.62 2.64 -0.03
C ILE A 22 -14.15 3.47 -1.23
N ALA A 23 -13.29 4.47 -1.01
CA ALA A 23 -12.72 5.29 -2.07
C ALA A 23 -11.89 4.47 -3.06
N ALA A 24 -11.07 3.52 -2.58
CA ALA A 24 -10.32 2.61 -3.46
C ALA A 24 -11.24 1.76 -4.34
N ILE A 25 -12.31 1.20 -3.77
CA ILE A 25 -13.30 0.42 -4.53
C ILE A 25 -13.99 1.32 -5.56
N GLY A 26 -14.41 2.53 -5.16
CA GLY A 26 -15.01 3.50 -6.07
C GLY A 26 -14.10 3.85 -7.24
N ILE A 27 -12.83 4.18 -6.97
CA ILE A 27 -11.83 4.45 -8.00
C ILE A 27 -11.62 3.21 -8.89
N PHE A 28 -11.50 2.02 -8.30
CA PHE A 28 -11.32 0.79 -9.07
C PHE A 28 -12.46 0.57 -10.06
N VAL A 29 -13.71 0.76 -9.62
CA VAL A 29 -14.91 0.60 -10.45
C VAL A 29 -15.02 1.71 -11.50
N LEU A 30 -14.73 2.96 -11.14
CA LEU A 30 -14.78 4.09 -12.07
C LEU A 30 -13.73 3.99 -13.19
N LEU A 31 -12.57 3.42 -12.87
CA LEU A 31 -11.50 3.19 -13.83
C LEU A 31 -11.63 1.82 -14.54
N ASP A 32 -12.67 1.04 -14.24
CA ASP A 32 -12.92 -0.22 -14.92
C ASP A 32 -13.46 0.01 -16.32
N GLY A 33 -12.76 -0.50 -17.33
CA GLY A 33 -13.11 -0.29 -18.74
C GLY A 33 -12.80 1.10 -19.30
N LEU A 34 -12.33 2.06 -18.49
CA LEU A 34 -11.92 3.37 -18.97
C LEU A 34 -10.67 3.24 -19.86
N ARG A 35 -10.74 3.79 -21.09
CA ARG A 35 -9.61 3.85 -22.03
C ARG A 35 -9.30 5.31 -22.31
N LEU A 36 -8.20 5.79 -21.76
CA LEU A 36 -7.69 7.13 -22.06
C LEU A 36 -6.67 6.99 -23.16
N ALA A 37 -6.80 7.69 -24.28
CA ALA A 37 -5.76 7.73 -25.30
C ALA A 37 -4.54 8.50 -24.76
N ALA A 38 -3.40 7.83 -24.64
CA ALA A 38 -2.15 8.47 -24.26
C ALA A 38 -1.56 9.19 -25.49
N PRO A 39 -1.32 10.51 -25.43
CA PRO A 39 -0.72 11.22 -26.54
C PRO A 39 0.73 10.76 -26.74
N GLU A 40 1.11 10.42 -27.98
CA GLU A 40 2.47 9.98 -28.33
C GLU A 40 3.54 11.07 -28.17
N ARG A 41 3.10 12.32 -27.99
CA ARG A 41 3.95 13.50 -27.89
C ARG A 41 3.57 14.36 -26.70
N ASP A 42 4.54 15.08 -26.19
CA ASP A 42 4.32 16.10 -25.17
C ASP A 42 3.73 17.39 -25.76
N ALA A 43 3.51 18.39 -24.90
CA ALA A 43 2.96 19.70 -25.29
C ALA A 43 3.83 20.44 -26.33
N ASP A 44 5.11 20.10 -26.43
CA ASP A 44 6.07 20.69 -27.36
C ASP A 44 6.32 19.80 -28.59
N ALA A 45 5.42 18.83 -28.84
CA ALA A 45 5.49 17.86 -29.93
C ALA A 45 6.73 16.95 -29.93
N ARG A 46 7.45 16.82 -28.82
CA ARG A 46 8.53 15.83 -28.67
C ARG A 46 7.92 14.46 -28.40
N ARG A 47 8.51 13.40 -28.96
CA ARG A 47 8.10 12.02 -28.66
C ARG A 47 8.50 11.67 -27.23
N TRP A 48 7.61 11.01 -26.49
CA TRP A 48 7.95 10.47 -25.18
C TRP A 48 9.12 9.48 -25.30
N SER A 49 10.07 9.54 -24.36
CA SER A 49 11.15 8.55 -24.28
C SER A 49 10.59 7.28 -23.65
N TRP A 50 10.41 6.23 -24.46
CA TRP A 50 9.86 4.95 -24.05
C TRP A 50 10.91 3.99 -23.45
N ASP A 51 11.88 4.53 -22.70
CA ASP A 51 12.88 3.71 -22.02
C ASP A 51 12.22 2.94 -20.87
N GLU A 52 12.01 1.64 -21.07
CA GLU A 52 11.37 0.75 -20.10
C GLU A 52 12.20 0.54 -18.83
N HIS A 53 13.52 0.75 -18.90
CA HIS A 53 14.44 0.40 -17.81
C HIS A 53 15.56 1.45 -17.64
N PRO A 54 15.23 2.68 -17.22
CA PRO A 54 16.25 3.69 -16.95
C PRO A 54 17.21 3.21 -15.85
N LEU A 55 18.44 2.86 -16.22
CA LEU A 55 19.42 2.17 -15.38
C LEU A 55 19.66 2.87 -14.04
N ILE A 56 19.72 4.19 -14.04
CA ILE A 56 19.91 5.00 -12.83
C ILE A 56 18.72 4.79 -11.88
N MET A 57 17.49 4.99 -12.36
CA MET A 57 16.27 4.85 -11.56
C MET A 57 16.06 3.42 -11.07
N ALA A 58 16.31 2.41 -11.91
CA ALA A 58 16.23 0.99 -11.54
C ALA A 58 17.23 0.62 -10.44
N THR A 59 18.45 1.16 -10.50
CA THR A 59 19.49 0.91 -9.48
C THR A 59 19.15 1.56 -8.15
N PHE A 60 18.76 2.84 -8.16
CA PHE A 60 18.39 3.57 -6.94
C PHE A 60 17.13 3.01 -6.28
N SER A 61 16.08 2.71 -7.04
CA SER A 61 14.83 2.13 -6.51
C SER A 61 15.06 0.78 -5.81
N ARG A 62 15.92 -0.07 -6.39
CA ARG A 62 16.28 -1.36 -5.81
C ARG A 62 16.98 -1.23 -4.45
N LEU A 63 17.80 -0.19 -4.27
CA LEU A 63 18.45 0.11 -2.98
C LEU A 63 17.47 0.77 -1.99
N LEU A 64 16.59 1.64 -2.49
CA LEU A 64 15.62 2.36 -1.67
C LEU A 64 14.56 1.44 -1.06
N LEU A 65 14.14 0.38 -1.76
CA LEU A 65 13.10 -0.54 -1.28
C LEU A 65 13.40 -1.15 0.10
N PRO A 66 14.54 -1.86 0.32
CA PRO A 66 14.82 -2.44 1.63
C PRO A 66 15.01 -1.37 2.72
N LEU A 67 15.59 -0.22 2.38
CA LEU A 67 15.76 0.89 3.33
C LEU A 67 14.41 1.47 3.75
N ALA A 68 13.51 1.73 2.80
CA ALA A 68 12.18 2.26 3.08
C ALA A 68 11.32 1.25 3.86
N LEU A 69 11.43 -0.04 3.57
CA LEU A 69 10.75 -1.08 4.35
C LEU A 69 11.28 -1.15 5.79
N LEU A 70 12.59 -1.01 5.99
CA LEU A 70 13.17 -0.93 7.33
C LEU A 70 12.63 0.30 8.09
N VAL A 71 12.57 1.47 7.45
CA VAL A 71 11.99 2.68 8.04
C VAL A 71 10.51 2.50 8.33
N ALA A 72 9.74 1.90 7.42
CA ALA A 72 8.31 1.64 7.62
C ALA A 72 8.06 0.71 8.81
N ILE A 73 8.81 -0.39 8.92
CA ILE A 73 8.73 -1.31 10.06
C ILE A 73 9.10 -0.60 11.36
N PHE A 74 10.16 0.22 11.36
CA PHE A 74 10.54 1.01 12.52
C PHE A 74 9.43 1.98 12.95
N VAL A 75 8.82 2.71 12.01
CA VAL A 75 7.73 3.67 12.29
C VAL A 75 6.46 2.95 12.76
N LEU A 76 6.15 1.78 12.19
CA LEU A 76 5.03 0.94 12.61
C LEU A 76 5.21 0.49 14.06
N LEU A 77 6.38 -0.07 14.37
CA LEU A 77 6.69 -0.58 15.72
C LEU A 77 6.79 0.55 16.73
N ARG A 78 7.20 1.76 16.35
CA ARG A 78 7.34 2.92 17.27
C ARG A 78 6.01 3.61 17.58
N GLY A 79 4.98 3.39 16.76
CA GLY A 79 3.70 4.11 16.82
C GLY A 79 2.91 3.99 18.12
N HIS A 80 3.18 2.96 18.93
CA HIS A 80 2.51 2.73 20.21
C HIS A 80 2.86 3.78 21.29
N ASN A 81 4.05 4.38 21.24
CA ASN A 81 4.56 5.27 22.30
C ASN A 81 4.98 6.66 21.81
N LEU A 82 5.25 6.83 20.51
CA LEU A 82 5.81 8.03 19.90
C LEU A 82 5.11 8.32 18.56
N PRO A 83 5.20 9.54 18.00
CA PRO A 83 4.63 9.85 16.68
C PRO A 83 5.10 8.84 15.61
N GLY A 84 4.12 8.21 14.95
CA GLY A 84 4.28 7.06 14.05
C GLY A 84 2.95 6.35 13.83
N GLY A 85 2.99 5.03 13.56
CA GLY A 85 1.80 4.17 13.48
C GLY A 85 1.55 3.55 12.10
N GLY A 86 0.44 2.82 11.99
CA GLY A 86 0.10 2.04 10.80
C GLY A 86 0.00 2.86 9.51
N PHE A 87 -0.53 4.08 9.60
CA PHE A 87 -0.82 4.91 8.44
C PHE A 87 0.44 5.39 7.72
N ILE A 88 1.34 6.06 8.45
CA ILE A 88 2.58 6.60 7.91
C ILE A 88 3.48 5.47 7.41
N ALA A 89 3.59 4.38 8.18
CA ALA A 89 4.33 3.20 7.75
C ALA A 89 3.77 2.63 6.44
N GLY A 90 2.43 2.57 6.30
CA GLY A 90 1.78 2.09 5.09
C GLY A 90 2.06 2.98 3.87
N LEU A 91 2.03 4.30 4.04
CA LEU A 91 2.38 5.24 2.98
C LEU A 91 3.84 5.11 2.54
N ILE A 92 4.78 4.98 3.48
CA ILE A 92 6.20 4.77 3.16
C ILE A 92 6.38 3.49 2.34
N THR A 93 5.74 2.40 2.77
CA THR A 93 5.75 1.13 2.02
C THR A 93 5.12 1.27 0.63
N ALA A 94 3.97 1.94 0.51
CA ALA A 94 3.32 2.16 -0.77
C ALA A 94 4.18 2.99 -1.74
N VAL A 95 4.83 4.05 -1.25
CA VAL A 95 5.76 4.87 -2.04
C VAL A 95 6.97 4.06 -2.50
N ALA A 96 7.55 3.23 -1.63
CA ALA A 96 8.67 2.37 -1.99
C ALA A 96 8.27 1.37 -3.11
N LEU A 97 7.10 0.74 -2.97
CA LEU A 97 6.60 -0.23 -3.93
C LEU A 97 6.20 0.43 -5.25
N ILE A 98 5.57 1.60 -5.24
CA ILE A 98 5.24 2.31 -6.48
C ILE A 98 6.50 2.82 -7.18
N THR A 99 7.51 3.26 -6.44
CA THR A 99 8.80 3.65 -7.04
C THR A 99 9.47 2.46 -7.74
N GLN A 100 9.39 1.27 -7.14
CA GLN A 100 9.87 0.04 -7.77
C GLN A 100 9.08 -0.28 -9.05
N TYR A 101 7.77 -0.08 -9.01
CA TYR A 101 6.88 -0.25 -10.16
C TYR A 101 7.21 0.71 -11.30
N LEU A 102 7.40 2.01 -11.03
CA LEU A 102 7.80 2.99 -12.05
C LEU A 102 9.17 2.66 -12.66
N ALA A 103 10.10 2.17 -11.84
CA ALA A 103 11.48 1.95 -12.27
C ALA A 103 11.72 0.66 -13.08
N ASN A 104 10.85 -0.35 -12.93
CA ASN A 104 11.02 -1.67 -13.59
C ASN A 104 9.82 -2.05 -14.47
N GLY A 105 8.81 -1.19 -14.57
CA GLY A 105 7.61 -1.41 -15.36
C GLY A 105 6.62 -2.43 -14.80
N ILE A 106 5.45 -2.49 -15.44
CA ILE A 106 4.33 -3.38 -15.07
C ILE A 106 4.71 -4.85 -15.25
N ALA A 107 5.37 -5.20 -16.36
CA ALA A 107 5.67 -6.59 -16.71
C ALA A 107 6.60 -7.28 -15.70
N TRP A 108 7.59 -6.56 -15.18
CA TRP A 108 8.51 -7.10 -14.17
C TRP A 108 7.88 -7.16 -12.77
N THR A 109 6.97 -6.23 -12.48
CA THR A 109 6.42 -6.02 -11.14
C THR A 109 5.17 -6.85 -10.88
N ARG A 110 4.29 -7.03 -11.88
CA ARG A 110 3.02 -7.76 -11.77
C ARG A 110 3.13 -9.23 -11.34
N PRO A 111 4.16 -10.01 -11.75
CA PRO A 111 4.37 -11.37 -11.23
C PRO A 111 4.79 -11.38 -9.75
N ARG A 112 5.42 -10.29 -9.28
CA ARG A 112 6.04 -10.18 -7.94
C ARG A 112 5.11 -9.52 -6.92
N MET A 113 4.31 -8.55 -7.34
CA MET A 113 3.23 -7.98 -6.55
C MET A 113 1.99 -8.82 -6.78
N GLY A 114 1.76 -9.80 -5.89
CA GLY A 114 0.70 -10.78 -6.04
C GLY A 114 -0.64 -10.14 -6.41
N ALA A 115 -1.34 -10.73 -7.38
CA ALA A 115 -2.56 -10.23 -8.03
C ALA A 115 -3.79 -10.05 -7.11
N ARG A 116 -3.60 -9.95 -5.79
CA ARG A 116 -4.62 -9.96 -4.74
C ARG A 116 -4.43 -8.80 -3.76
N LEU A 117 -4.32 -7.57 -4.29
CA LEU A 117 -4.32 -6.36 -3.45
C LEU A 117 -5.69 -6.07 -2.82
N HIS A 118 -6.80 -6.47 -3.46
CA HIS A 118 -8.15 -6.30 -2.90
C HIS A 118 -8.35 -7.11 -1.59
N PRO A 119 -7.97 -8.40 -1.51
CA PRO A 119 -7.97 -9.13 -0.24
C PRO A 119 -7.12 -8.48 0.86
N LEU A 120 -6.04 -7.77 0.53
CA LEU A 120 -5.20 -7.10 1.52
C LEU A 120 -5.98 -6.02 2.29
N ILE A 121 -6.80 -5.24 1.58
CA ILE A 121 -7.68 -4.22 2.17
C ILE A 121 -8.71 -4.88 3.08
N GLY A 122 -9.35 -5.95 2.62
CA GLY A 122 -10.36 -6.68 3.40
C GLY A 122 -9.77 -7.32 4.67
N VAL A 123 -8.61 -7.96 4.55
CA VAL A 123 -7.89 -8.56 5.69
C VAL A 123 -7.45 -7.47 6.68
N GLY A 124 -6.93 -6.34 6.19
CA GLY A 124 -6.56 -5.21 7.05
C GLY A 124 -7.74 -4.65 7.85
N LEU A 125 -8.88 -4.44 7.18
CA LEU A 125 -10.13 -4.00 7.84
C LEU A 125 -10.63 -5.05 8.84
N MET A 126 -10.59 -6.33 8.49
CA MET A 126 -10.95 -7.41 9.42
C MET A 126 -10.06 -7.41 10.65
N ILE A 127 -8.73 -7.28 10.48
CA ILE A 127 -7.80 -7.25 11.61
C ILE A 127 -8.09 -6.04 12.51
N ALA A 128 -8.26 -4.85 11.95
CA ALA A 128 -8.55 -3.63 12.71
C ALA A 128 -9.89 -3.74 13.48
N THR A 129 -10.95 -4.21 12.81
CA THR A 129 -12.28 -4.37 13.42
C THR A 129 -12.30 -5.47 14.47
N LEU A 130 -11.72 -6.66 14.19
CA LEU A 130 -11.64 -7.76 15.15
C LEU A 130 -10.82 -7.40 16.38
N THR A 131 -9.77 -6.59 16.20
CA THR A 131 -8.97 -6.10 17.34
C THR A 131 -9.80 -5.22 18.26
N GLY A 132 -10.66 -4.35 17.71
CA GLY A 132 -11.61 -3.55 18.49
C GLY A 132 -12.73 -4.38 19.14
N LEU A 133 -13.25 -5.39 18.42
CA LEU A 133 -14.29 -6.30 18.92
C LEU A 133 -13.76 -7.23 20.01
N ALA A 134 -12.48 -7.60 19.97
CA ALA A 134 -11.85 -8.43 20.99
C ALA A 134 -11.96 -7.78 22.38
N SER A 135 -11.89 -6.45 22.48
CA SER A 135 -12.06 -5.72 23.74
C SER A 135 -13.43 -5.98 24.39
N TRP A 136 -14.50 -6.16 23.61
CA TRP A 136 -15.82 -6.52 24.12
C TRP A 136 -15.86 -7.92 24.76
N LEU A 137 -15.11 -8.89 24.23
CA LEU A 137 -15.05 -10.24 24.82
C LEU A 137 -14.43 -10.21 26.22
N PHE A 138 -13.60 -9.20 26.52
CA PHE A 138 -12.98 -9.00 27.83
C PHE A 138 -13.77 -8.03 28.73
N GLY A 139 -14.98 -7.62 28.33
CA GLY A 139 -15.85 -6.73 29.13
C GLY A 139 -15.45 -5.25 29.11
N TYR A 140 -14.52 -4.85 28.23
CA TYR A 140 -14.11 -3.47 28.04
C TYR A 140 -14.83 -2.83 26.84
N PRO A 141 -14.99 -1.49 26.79
CA PRO A 141 -15.50 -0.78 25.62
C PRO A 141 -14.72 -1.11 24.33
N PHE A 142 -15.36 -0.93 23.17
CA PHE A 142 -14.73 -1.17 21.86
C PHE A 142 -13.44 -0.35 21.71
N LEU A 143 -12.39 -0.97 21.17
CA LEU A 143 -11.03 -0.39 21.02
C LEU A 143 -10.31 -0.03 22.33
N THR A 144 -10.74 -0.56 23.47
CA THR A 144 -9.95 -0.44 24.70
C THR A 144 -8.62 -1.20 24.54
N SER A 145 -7.51 -0.47 24.60
CA SER A 145 -6.18 -1.04 24.45
C SER A 145 -5.78 -1.85 25.69
N THR A 146 -5.79 -3.17 25.56
CA THR A 146 -5.21 -4.09 26.56
C THR A 146 -3.77 -4.45 26.18
N PHE A 147 -2.91 -4.53 27.19
CA PHE A 147 -1.53 -5.00 27.07
C PHE A 147 -1.46 -6.46 27.53
N THR A 148 -0.91 -7.34 26.69
CA THR A 148 -0.57 -8.70 27.10
C THR A 148 0.93 -8.90 27.01
N TYR A 149 1.50 -9.49 28.05
CA TYR A 149 2.90 -9.90 28.08
C TYR A 149 3.04 -11.25 27.35
N LEU A 150 3.47 -11.22 26.09
CA LEU A 150 3.82 -12.44 25.36
C LEU A 150 5.31 -12.73 25.57
N HIS A 151 5.64 -13.94 26.02
CA HIS A 151 7.02 -14.34 26.28
C HIS A 151 7.57 -15.01 25.02
N TRP A 152 8.44 -14.31 24.27
CA TRP A 152 9.10 -14.89 23.10
C TRP A 152 10.49 -15.42 23.48
N PRO A 153 10.83 -16.68 23.14
CA PRO A 153 12.05 -17.34 23.62
C PRO A 153 13.37 -16.67 23.19
N LEU A 154 13.37 -15.86 22.12
CA LEU A 154 14.57 -15.12 21.68
C LEU A 154 14.68 -13.65 22.18
N VAL A 155 13.58 -13.01 22.61
CA VAL A 155 13.53 -11.54 22.81
C VAL A 155 13.09 -11.15 24.24
N GLY A 156 12.57 -12.09 25.03
CA GLY A 156 12.13 -11.85 26.40
C GLY A 156 10.65 -11.47 26.50
N LYS A 157 10.28 -10.70 27.53
CA LYS A 157 8.91 -10.21 27.76
C LYS A 157 8.57 -9.15 26.72
N PHE A 158 7.65 -9.45 25.80
CA PHE A 158 7.18 -8.52 24.79
C PHE A 158 5.77 -8.04 25.14
N GLU A 159 5.60 -6.73 25.29
CA GLU A 159 4.28 -6.10 25.45
C GLU A 159 3.59 -6.07 24.08
N VAL A 160 2.83 -7.11 23.76
CA VAL A 160 1.94 -7.09 22.60
C VAL A 160 0.70 -6.29 23.03
N ALA A 161 0.74 -5.00 22.76
CA ALA A 161 -0.46 -4.17 22.87
C ALA A 161 -1.40 -4.54 21.73
N SER A 162 -2.68 -4.74 22.04
CA SER A 162 -3.75 -4.83 21.03
C SER A 162 -3.69 -3.67 20.02
N ALA A 163 -3.24 -2.48 20.45
CA ALA A 163 -2.95 -1.34 19.58
C ALA A 163 -1.98 -1.65 18.41
N MET A 164 -0.99 -2.51 18.59
CA MET A 164 -0.08 -2.90 17.49
C MET A 164 -0.79 -3.72 16.41
N LEU A 165 -1.76 -4.55 16.81
CA LEU A 165 -2.54 -5.36 15.89
C LEU A 165 -3.53 -4.49 15.11
N PHE A 166 -4.11 -3.48 15.78
CA PHE A 166 -4.92 -2.45 15.13
C PHE A 166 -4.08 -1.66 14.10
N ASP A 167 -2.90 -1.17 14.49
CA ASP A 167 -1.96 -0.46 13.59
C ASP A 167 -1.52 -1.34 12.41
N LEU A 168 -1.33 -2.64 12.62
CA LEU A 168 -1.06 -3.58 11.54
C LEU A 168 -2.23 -3.67 10.56
N GLY A 169 -3.48 -3.71 11.06
CA GLY A 169 -4.67 -3.63 10.23
C GLY A 169 -4.71 -2.36 9.38
N VAL A 170 -4.49 -1.20 10.02
CA VAL A 170 -4.39 0.11 9.35
C VAL A 170 -3.30 0.10 8.28
N PHE A 171 -2.11 -0.39 8.60
CA PHE A 171 -0.99 -0.51 7.67
C PHE A 171 -1.37 -1.29 6.41
N LEU A 172 -2.00 -2.46 6.57
CA LEU A 172 -2.40 -3.31 5.44
C LEU A 172 -3.45 -2.63 4.56
N VAL A 173 -4.43 -1.94 5.15
CA VAL A 173 -5.44 -1.17 4.40
C VAL A 173 -4.77 -0.06 3.58
N VAL A 174 -3.91 0.75 4.22
CA VAL A 174 -3.27 1.90 3.57
C VAL A 174 -2.37 1.46 2.42
N VAL A 175 -1.56 0.40 2.61
CA VAL A 175 -0.75 -0.18 1.54
C VAL A 175 -1.64 -0.69 0.41
N GLY A 176 -2.69 -1.45 0.72
CA GLY A 176 -3.61 -2.02 -0.27
C GLY A 176 -4.32 -0.95 -1.09
N VAL A 177 -4.96 0.01 -0.43
CA VAL A 177 -5.69 1.14 -1.05
C VAL A 177 -4.78 1.92 -1.99
N THR A 178 -3.62 2.34 -1.49
CA THR A 178 -2.70 3.20 -2.26
C THR A 178 -2.19 2.48 -3.50
N LEU A 179 -1.81 1.21 -3.36
CA LEU A 179 -1.35 0.41 -4.49
C LEU A 179 -2.46 0.12 -5.50
N VAL A 180 -3.68 -0.21 -5.06
CA VAL A 180 -4.81 -0.43 -5.97
C VAL A 180 -5.06 0.82 -6.81
N ILE A 181 -5.14 1.99 -6.18
CA ILE A 181 -5.39 3.27 -6.87
C ILE A 181 -4.28 3.56 -7.90
N LEU A 182 -3.02 3.52 -7.47
CA LEU A 182 -1.89 3.92 -8.32
C LEU A 182 -1.65 2.91 -9.46
N LEU A 183 -1.77 1.61 -9.19
CA LEU A 183 -1.62 0.59 -10.24
C LEU A 183 -2.78 0.66 -11.24
N ARG A 184 -4.02 0.91 -10.79
CA ARG A 184 -5.16 1.06 -11.69
C ARG A 184 -4.99 2.28 -12.59
N LEU A 185 -4.51 3.39 -12.06
CA LEU A 185 -4.18 4.59 -12.84
C LEU A 185 -3.04 4.31 -13.84
N GLY A 186 -1.97 3.64 -13.41
CA GLY A 186 -0.85 3.28 -14.28
C GLY A 186 -1.26 2.38 -15.45
N HIS A 187 -2.17 1.43 -15.21
CA HIS A 187 -2.70 0.54 -16.25
C HIS A 187 -3.47 1.28 -17.35
N LEU A 188 -4.09 2.43 -17.07
CA LEU A 188 -4.80 3.21 -18.10
C LEU A 188 -3.85 3.72 -19.18
N HIS A 189 -2.57 3.92 -18.84
CA HIS A 189 -1.56 4.44 -19.76
C HIS A 189 -0.99 3.34 -20.66
N ASP A 190 -0.76 2.14 -20.12
CA ASP A 190 -0.03 1.06 -20.80
C ASP A 190 -0.83 0.35 -21.92
N ILE A 191 -2.17 0.49 -21.94
CA ILE A 191 -3.05 -0.11 -22.96
C ILE A 191 -2.87 0.53 -24.35
N ASN A 192 -2.26 1.73 -24.44
CA ASN A 192 -2.01 2.39 -25.71
C ASN A 192 -0.61 2.14 -26.29
N ARG A 193 0.13 1.16 -25.77
CA ARG A 193 1.42 0.79 -26.36
C ARG A 193 1.17 0.31 -27.79
N PRO A 194 1.65 1.02 -28.84
CA PRO A 194 1.65 0.44 -30.17
C PRO A 194 2.57 -0.77 -30.14
N GLN A 195 2.03 -1.92 -30.54
CA GLN A 195 2.78 -3.16 -30.69
C GLN A 195 3.68 -3.00 -31.92
N THR A 196 4.80 -2.29 -31.76
CA THR A 196 5.74 -2.06 -32.86
C THR A 196 6.49 -3.35 -33.19
N ASP A 197 6.17 -3.87 -34.37
CA ASP A 197 6.98 -4.68 -35.29
C ASP A 197 7.59 -5.98 -34.77
N ASN A 198 6.92 -7.08 -35.14
CA ASN A 198 7.55 -8.37 -35.32
C ASN A 198 8.59 -8.22 -36.47
N PRO A 199 9.90 -8.45 -36.25
CA PRO A 199 10.92 -8.30 -37.28
C PRO A 199 10.92 -9.43 -38.32
N ALA A 200 9.76 -10.06 -38.59
CA ALA A 200 9.64 -11.22 -39.45
C ALA A 200 9.15 -10.92 -40.87
N ASP A 201 8.79 -9.67 -41.18
CA ASP A 201 8.22 -9.28 -42.48
C ASP A 201 9.17 -8.45 -43.37
N GLU A 202 10.45 -8.33 -43.03
CA GLU A 202 11.43 -7.54 -43.81
C GLU A 202 12.28 -8.35 -44.83
N ASP A 203 12.07 -9.66 -44.95
CA ASP A 203 12.89 -10.54 -45.83
C ASP A 203 12.23 -10.92 -47.18
N ASP A 204 11.18 -10.23 -47.64
CA ASP A 204 10.50 -10.60 -48.90
C ASP A 204 10.14 -9.39 -49.79
N ILE A 205 11.15 -8.61 -50.23
CA ILE A 205 11.12 -7.79 -51.48
C ILE A 205 12.51 -7.76 -52.13
#